data_AF-A0A960R2W2-F1
#
_entry.id   AF-A0A960R2W2-F1
#
_cell.length_a   1.000
_cell.length_b   1.000
_cell.length_c   1.000
_cell.angle_alpha   90.00
_cell.angle_beta   90.00
_cell.angle_gamma   90.00
#
_symmetry.space_group_name_H-M   'P 1'
#
loop_
_entity.id
_entity.type
_entity.pdbx_description
1 polymer ?
#
loop_
_entity_poly.entity_id
_entity_poly.type
_entity_poly.pdbx_seq_one_letter_code
_entity_poly.pdbx_strand_id
1 'polypeptide(L)'
;MIALAGPMFLLAQDTVSDSLPTWFGITDGEVPRDPRDWGRGQHYDFPTWKVSPELPNDVFTFARLRYNSGTWMGRRSKWLIDYPDSDLNFAYRLQQLTSLEVNPVGVVVDIDPEQLRHYPFIYMIETGDIWLTDDEARILRDYLLNGGFIMVDDFWGIYEWNQFYRALKQIFPDREPVDLELDHPIFHAVFDLDLKPQIPAVG
;
A
#
# COMPACT_ATOMS: atom_id res chain seq x y z
N MET A 1 -53.29 -33.26 -30.22
CA MET A 1 -51.85 -33.06 -30.45
C MET A 1 -51.33 -32.31 -29.23
N ILE A 2 -50.62 -33.01 -28.36
CA ILE A 2 -50.26 -32.55 -27.01
C ILE A 2 -48.96 -31.74 -27.10
N ALA A 3 -48.99 -30.54 -26.54
CA ALA A 3 -47.84 -29.66 -26.37
C ALA A 3 -46.98 -30.11 -25.19
N LEU A 4 -45.67 -30.13 -25.37
CA LEU A 4 -44.69 -30.17 -24.29
C LEU A 4 -43.65 -29.07 -24.57
N ALA A 5 -43.88 -27.89 -23.99
CA ALA A 5 -42.86 -26.86 -23.83
C ALA A 5 -42.14 -27.14 -22.51
N GLY A 6 -40.92 -27.66 -22.59
CA GLY A 6 -40.02 -27.74 -21.44
C GLY A 6 -39.22 -26.45 -21.31
N PRO A 7 -39.05 -25.86 -20.11
CA PRO A 7 -38.15 -24.74 -19.94
C PRO A 7 -36.71 -25.25 -20.06
N MET A 8 -36.00 -24.77 -21.08
CA MET A 8 -34.56 -24.93 -21.20
C MET A 8 -33.91 -24.02 -20.15
N PHE A 9 -33.61 -24.59 -18.98
CA PHE A 9 -32.75 -23.95 -17.99
C PHE A 9 -31.35 -23.88 -18.59
N LEU A 10 -31.02 -22.72 -19.19
CA LEU A 10 -29.65 -22.38 -19.53
C LEU A 10 -28.96 -22.05 -18.20
N LEU A 11 -28.30 -23.04 -17.61
CA LEU A 11 -27.25 -22.79 -16.62
C LEU A 11 -26.14 -22.03 -17.37
N ALA A 12 -26.21 -20.71 -17.35
CA ALA A 12 -25.03 -19.89 -17.53
C ALA A 12 -24.08 -20.34 -16.42
N GLN A 13 -23.05 -21.10 -16.77
CA GLN A 13 -21.87 -21.17 -15.96
C GLN A 13 -21.31 -19.76 -15.99
N ASP A 14 -21.53 -19.00 -14.91
CA ASP A 14 -20.79 -17.79 -14.64
C ASP A 14 -19.32 -18.18 -14.60
N THR A 15 -18.66 -18.13 -15.76
CA THR A 15 -17.20 -18.08 -15.85
C THR A 15 -16.82 -16.70 -15.35
N VAL A 16 -16.93 -16.50 -14.03
CA VAL A 16 -16.27 -15.42 -13.33
C VAL A 16 -14.80 -15.59 -13.66
N SER A 17 -14.26 -14.75 -14.54
CA SER A 17 -12.82 -14.74 -14.74
C SER A 17 -12.20 -14.42 -13.39
N ASP A 18 -11.17 -15.17 -13.00
CA ASP A 18 -10.24 -14.80 -11.93
C ASP A 18 -9.45 -13.54 -12.36
N SER A 19 -10.15 -12.47 -12.71
CA SER A 19 -9.57 -11.22 -13.17
C SER A 19 -9.01 -10.51 -11.96
N LEU A 20 -7.75 -10.83 -11.67
CA LEU A 20 -6.96 -10.03 -10.75
C LEU A 20 -6.93 -8.58 -11.25
N PRO A 21 -6.91 -7.60 -10.33
CA PRO A 21 -6.70 -6.21 -10.69
C PRO A 21 -5.45 -6.03 -11.56
N THR A 22 -5.51 -5.05 -12.46
CA THR A 22 -4.37 -4.66 -13.29
C THR A 22 -3.23 -4.24 -12.38
N TRP A 23 -2.04 -4.75 -12.68
CA TRP A 23 -0.89 -4.57 -11.83
C TRP A 23 0.08 -3.57 -12.47
N PHE A 24 0.46 -2.55 -11.70
CA PHE A 24 1.36 -1.46 -12.10
C PHE A 24 2.56 -1.35 -11.15
N GLY A 25 3.09 -2.48 -10.67
CA GLY A 25 4.23 -2.52 -9.75
C GLY A 25 5.58 -2.73 -10.43
N ILE A 26 6.59 -3.03 -9.62
CA ILE A 26 7.96 -3.31 -10.07
C ILE A 26 8.10 -4.69 -10.75
N THR A 27 8.69 -4.72 -11.96
CA THR A 27 8.81 -5.94 -12.79
C THR A 27 10.21 -6.55 -12.81
N ASP A 28 11.12 -6.10 -11.95
CA ASP A 28 12.54 -6.47 -11.99
C ASP A 28 12.84 -7.85 -11.38
N GLY A 29 11.85 -8.49 -10.76
CA GLY A 29 11.98 -9.80 -10.13
C GLY A 29 12.63 -9.78 -8.75
N GLU A 30 12.86 -8.60 -8.15
CA GLU A 30 13.35 -8.52 -6.77
C GLU A 30 12.31 -9.01 -5.76
N VAL A 31 11.03 -8.73 -6.00
CA VAL A 31 9.90 -9.22 -5.21
C VAL A 31 8.92 -9.97 -6.11
N PRO A 32 8.24 -11.00 -5.58
CA PRO A 32 7.19 -11.70 -6.33
C PRO A 32 5.98 -10.79 -6.53
N ARG A 33 5.18 -11.09 -7.57
CA ARG A 33 3.92 -10.39 -7.81
C ARG A 33 2.92 -10.60 -6.68
N ASP A 34 2.84 -11.83 -6.16
CA ASP A 34 2.07 -12.11 -4.96
C ASP A 34 3.01 -12.05 -3.75
N PRO A 35 2.81 -11.11 -2.80
CA PRO A 35 3.66 -11.00 -1.63
C PRO A 35 3.75 -12.31 -0.83
N ARG A 36 2.74 -13.19 -0.90
CA ARG A 36 2.75 -14.48 -0.19
C ARG A 36 3.81 -15.46 -0.70
N ASP A 37 4.28 -15.29 -1.94
CA ASP A 37 5.35 -16.11 -2.53
C ASP A 37 6.74 -15.70 -2.00
N TRP A 38 6.84 -14.59 -1.26
CA TRP A 38 8.07 -14.16 -0.63
C TRP A 38 8.58 -15.23 0.36
N GLY A 39 9.91 -15.32 0.52
CA GLY A 39 10.51 -16.26 1.48
C GLY A 39 10.22 -17.74 1.18
N ARG A 40 9.80 -18.08 -0.05
CA ARG A 40 9.35 -19.42 -0.49
C ARG A 40 8.01 -19.85 0.13
N GLY A 41 7.07 -18.93 0.30
CA GLY A 41 5.71 -19.29 0.70
C GLY A 41 5.50 -19.47 2.20
N GLN A 42 6.25 -18.74 3.03
CA GLN A 42 6.07 -18.80 4.49
C GLN A 42 4.81 -18.08 4.98
N HIS A 43 4.10 -17.41 4.06
CA HIS A 43 3.00 -16.49 4.35
C HIS A 43 1.66 -16.97 3.76
N TYR A 44 1.55 -18.25 3.39
CA TYR A 44 0.30 -18.83 2.85
C TYR A 44 -0.83 -18.95 3.87
N ASP A 45 -0.55 -18.71 5.15
CA ASP A 45 -1.55 -18.61 6.22
C ASP A 45 -2.37 -17.32 6.14
N PHE A 46 -1.88 -16.29 5.43
CA PHE A 46 -2.69 -15.12 5.10
C PHE A 46 -3.77 -15.49 4.06
N PRO A 47 -5.06 -15.21 4.34
CA PRO A 47 -6.15 -15.59 3.45
C PRO A 47 -6.17 -14.72 2.18
N THR A 48 -6.80 -15.24 1.14
CA THR A 48 -7.23 -14.48 -0.03
C THR A 48 -8.76 -14.38 -0.06
N TRP A 49 -9.27 -13.44 -0.84
CA TRP A 49 -10.70 -13.25 -1.07
C TRP A 49 -10.95 -12.85 -2.51
N LYS A 50 -12.21 -12.91 -2.94
CA LYS A 50 -12.61 -12.51 -4.29
C LYS A 50 -12.84 -11.00 -4.35
N VAL A 51 -12.46 -10.40 -5.46
CA VAL A 51 -12.83 -9.02 -5.82
C VAL A 51 -13.92 -9.05 -6.90
N SER A 52 -14.62 -7.93 -7.08
CA SER A 52 -15.66 -7.80 -8.11
C SER A 52 -15.10 -8.13 -9.51
N PRO A 53 -15.68 -9.11 -10.23
CA PRO A 53 -15.28 -9.41 -11.60
C PRO A 53 -15.80 -8.38 -12.62
N GLU A 54 -16.82 -7.61 -12.27
CA GLU A 54 -17.36 -6.54 -13.12
C GLU A 54 -16.46 -5.30 -13.07
N LEU A 55 -15.87 -5.02 -11.91
CA LEU A 55 -15.01 -3.87 -11.67
C LEU A 55 -13.67 -4.31 -11.03
N PRO A 56 -12.87 -5.16 -11.70
CA PRO A 56 -11.67 -5.74 -11.10
C PRO A 56 -10.58 -4.71 -10.83
N ASN A 57 -10.67 -3.50 -11.39
CA ASN A 57 -9.73 -2.42 -11.15
C ASN A 57 -10.26 -1.35 -10.17
N ASP A 58 -11.53 -1.43 -9.76
CA ASP A 58 -12.14 -0.48 -8.81
C ASP A 58 -12.02 -1.00 -7.37
N VAL A 59 -10.78 -1.23 -6.96
CA VAL A 59 -10.44 -1.80 -5.66
C VAL A 59 -9.26 -1.05 -5.06
N PHE A 60 -9.25 -0.90 -3.73
CA PHE A 60 -8.09 -0.40 -3.01
C PHE A 60 -6.97 -1.43 -3.08
N THR A 61 -5.80 -1.03 -3.57
CA THR A 61 -4.59 -1.88 -3.53
C THR A 61 -3.58 -1.26 -2.59
N PHE A 62 -3.15 -2.02 -1.58
CA PHE A 62 -2.09 -1.57 -0.67
C PHE A 62 -0.76 -1.53 -1.45
N ALA A 63 -0.19 -0.33 -1.57
CA ALA A 63 0.99 -0.07 -2.38
C ALA A 63 2.15 0.39 -1.49
N ARG A 64 3.20 -0.43 -1.40
CA ARG A 64 4.44 -0.13 -0.67
C ARG A 64 5.42 0.59 -1.58
N LEU A 65 6.00 1.69 -1.10
CA LEU A 65 7.04 2.42 -1.81
C LEU A 65 8.41 1.79 -1.58
N ARG A 66 9.08 1.42 -2.67
CA ARG A 66 10.52 1.18 -2.68
C ARG A 66 11.24 2.50 -2.86
N TYR A 67 12.12 2.80 -1.92
CA TYR A 67 12.94 4.02 -1.93
C TYR A 67 14.40 3.71 -1.60
N ASN A 68 15.28 4.66 -1.92
CA ASN A 68 16.70 4.48 -1.64
C ASN A 68 17.00 4.65 -0.15
N SER A 69 17.70 3.67 0.43
CA SER A 69 18.01 3.64 1.85
C SER A 69 19.34 2.94 2.12
N GLY A 70 20.00 3.34 3.23
CA GLY A 70 21.17 2.62 3.77
C GLY A 70 22.31 3.51 4.26
N THR A 71 23.14 2.94 5.14
CA THR A 71 24.41 3.53 5.61
C THR A 71 25.59 3.09 4.74
N TRP A 72 26.76 3.74 4.90
CA TRP A 72 28.02 3.53 4.16
C TRP A 72 28.53 2.06 4.08
N MET A 73 27.98 1.13 4.87
CA MET A 73 28.35 -0.29 4.85
C MET A 73 27.44 -1.21 4.02
N GLY A 74 26.30 -0.73 3.53
CA GLY A 74 25.45 -1.41 2.54
C GLY A 74 24.65 -2.65 3.02
N ARG A 75 23.58 -2.90 2.27
CA ARG A 75 22.85 -4.17 2.08
C ARG A 75 21.64 -4.54 2.96
N ARG A 76 20.83 -3.57 3.40
CA ARG A 76 19.40 -3.87 3.57
C ARG A 76 18.57 -2.65 3.24
N SER A 77 17.74 -2.77 2.21
CA SER A 77 16.81 -1.72 1.85
C SER A 77 15.75 -1.65 2.94
N LYS A 78 15.70 -0.51 3.65
CA LYS A 78 14.84 -0.31 4.83
C LYS A 78 13.35 -0.47 4.50
N TRP A 79 12.94 -0.15 3.27
CA TRP A 79 11.59 -0.40 2.80
C TRP A 79 11.15 -1.87 2.82
N LEU A 80 12.06 -2.85 2.96
CA LEU A 80 11.72 -4.29 3.10
C LEU A 80 11.37 -4.70 4.54
N ILE A 81 11.47 -3.80 5.52
CA ILE A 81 11.10 -4.13 6.90
C ILE A 81 9.62 -4.51 6.96
N ASP A 82 9.35 -5.57 7.71
CA ASP A 82 8.04 -6.21 7.90
C ASP A 82 7.32 -6.69 6.62
N TYR A 83 8.01 -6.68 5.47
CA TYR A 83 7.48 -7.22 4.24
C TYR A 83 7.58 -8.76 4.22
N PRO A 84 6.52 -9.48 3.83
CA PRO A 84 5.21 -9.02 3.36
C PRO A 84 4.11 -8.97 4.44
N ASP A 85 4.39 -9.42 5.67
CA ASP A 85 3.38 -9.67 6.70
C ASP A 85 2.55 -8.43 7.04
N SER A 86 3.20 -7.27 7.13
CA SER A 86 2.52 -5.99 7.38
C SER A 86 1.55 -5.65 6.24
N ASP A 87 1.99 -5.72 4.98
CA ASP A 87 1.17 -5.41 3.80
C ASP A 87 -0.06 -6.33 3.72
N LEU A 88 0.15 -7.63 3.91
CA LEU A 88 -0.90 -8.64 3.89
C LEU A 88 -1.89 -8.45 5.04
N ASN A 89 -1.40 -8.17 6.25
CA ASN A 89 -2.25 -7.91 7.40
C ASN A 89 -3.06 -6.63 7.22
N PHE A 90 -2.46 -5.53 6.73
CA PHE A 90 -3.18 -4.27 6.49
C PHE A 90 -4.30 -4.46 5.47
N ALA A 91 -4.02 -5.09 4.33
CA ALA A 91 -5.04 -5.34 3.31
C ALA A 91 -6.18 -6.20 3.86
N TYR A 92 -5.84 -7.26 4.62
CA TYR A 92 -6.83 -8.14 5.22
C TYR A 92 -7.70 -7.43 6.26
N ARG A 93 -7.12 -6.63 7.16
CA ARG A 93 -7.88 -5.90 8.18
C ARG A 93 -8.76 -4.82 7.58
N LEU A 94 -8.28 -4.11 6.56
CA LEU A 94 -9.09 -3.10 5.86
C LEU A 94 -10.32 -3.74 5.21
N GLN A 95 -10.15 -4.90 4.57
CA GLN A 95 -11.25 -5.66 3.98
C GLN A 95 -12.25 -6.16 5.04
N GLN A 96 -11.80 -6.58 6.21
CA GLN A 96 -12.67 -7.11 7.26
C GLN A 96 -13.43 -6.02 8.02
N LEU A 97 -12.82 -4.85 8.20
CA LEU A 97 -13.34 -3.80 9.07
C LEU A 97 -14.13 -2.71 8.33
N THR A 98 -14.07 -2.70 7.00
CA THR A 98 -14.74 -1.69 6.18
C THR A 98 -15.52 -2.33 5.03
N SER A 99 -16.33 -1.55 4.33
CA SER A 99 -16.99 -1.98 3.09
C SER A 99 -16.16 -1.71 1.83
N LEU A 100 -14.88 -1.36 1.97
CA LEU A 100 -13.99 -1.16 0.83
C LEU A 100 -13.73 -2.51 0.14
N GLU A 101 -13.83 -2.52 -1.18
CA GLU A 101 -13.27 -3.59 -2.00
C GLU A 101 -11.75 -3.44 -1.97
N VAL A 102 -11.05 -4.43 -1.42
CA VAL A 102 -9.60 -4.40 -1.24
C VAL A 102 -8.99 -5.52 -2.07
N ASN A 103 -7.90 -5.24 -2.77
CA ASN A 103 -7.12 -6.25 -3.47
C ASN A 103 -6.35 -7.12 -2.45
N PRO A 104 -6.52 -8.46 -2.44
CA PRO A 104 -5.76 -9.35 -1.57
C PRO A 104 -4.27 -9.42 -1.91
N VAL A 105 -3.88 -8.90 -3.07
CA VAL A 105 -2.51 -8.87 -3.57
C VAL A 105 -2.03 -7.42 -3.62
N GLY A 106 -1.28 -7.00 -2.60
CA GLY A 106 -0.62 -5.69 -2.58
C GLY A 106 0.46 -5.57 -3.66
N VAL A 107 1.02 -4.37 -3.78
CA VAL A 107 2.02 -4.04 -4.81
C VAL A 107 3.21 -3.32 -4.19
N VAL A 108 4.40 -3.54 -4.76
CA VAL A 108 5.57 -2.69 -4.53
C VAL A 108 5.75 -1.79 -5.74
N VAL A 109 5.92 -0.50 -5.51
CA VAL A 109 6.13 0.51 -6.56
C VAL A 109 7.41 1.29 -6.30
N ASP A 110 8.03 1.78 -7.37
CA ASP A 110 9.14 2.73 -7.31
C ASP A 110 8.63 4.17 -7.26
N ILE A 111 9.56 5.10 -7.02
CA ILE A 111 9.31 6.54 -7.23
C ILE A 111 9.27 6.83 -8.73
N ASP A 112 8.21 6.37 -9.37
CA ASP A 112 7.97 6.44 -10.81
C ASP A 112 6.55 6.98 -11.09
N PRO A 113 6.39 8.05 -11.89
CA PRO A 113 5.08 8.66 -12.14
C PRO A 113 4.06 7.71 -12.79
N GLU A 114 4.51 6.79 -13.63
CA GLU A 114 3.65 5.84 -14.32
C GLU A 114 3.09 4.80 -13.35
N GLN A 115 3.85 4.41 -12.32
CA GLN A 115 3.38 3.51 -11.28
C GLN A 115 2.52 4.25 -10.24
N LEU A 116 3.04 5.36 -9.69
CA LEU A 116 2.40 6.08 -8.59
C LEU A 116 0.99 6.59 -8.92
N ARG A 117 0.73 7.02 -10.15
CA ARG A 117 -0.59 7.55 -10.55
C ARG A 117 -1.73 6.54 -10.41
N HIS A 118 -1.43 5.24 -10.33
CA HIS A 118 -2.43 4.18 -10.21
C HIS A 118 -2.80 3.88 -8.75
N TYR A 119 -2.04 4.41 -7.78
CA TYR A 119 -2.25 4.12 -6.36
C TYR A 119 -2.35 5.43 -5.57
N PRO A 120 -3.57 5.89 -5.23
CA PRO A 120 -3.77 7.16 -4.52
C PRO A 120 -3.31 7.11 -3.06
N PHE A 121 -3.02 5.92 -2.54
CA PHE A 121 -2.46 5.71 -1.21
C PHE A 121 -1.16 4.91 -1.34
N ILE A 122 -0.09 5.42 -0.75
CA ILE A 122 1.22 4.79 -0.72
C ILE A 122 1.65 4.62 0.74
N TYR A 123 2.16 3.45 1.07
CA TYR A 123 2.77 3.15 2.36
C TYR A 123 4.29 3.17 2.23
N MET A 124 4.96 3.84 3.16
CA MET A 124 6.41 3.92 3.22
C MET A 124 6.85 3.60 4.66
N ILE A 125 7.65 2.55 4.84
CA ILE A 125 8.15 2.11 6.14
C ILE A 125 9.64 2.45 6.31
N GLU A 126 10.13 2.70 7.53
CA GLU A 126 11.56 2.80 7.89
C GLU A 126 12.33 3.92 7.19
N THR A 127 11.73 5.10 7.16
CA THR A 127 12.29 6.28 6.48
C THR A 127 13.43 6.97 7.23
N GLY A 128 13.89 6.42 8.35
CA GLY A 128 14.96 7.00 9.15
C GLY A 128 16.30 7.15 8.40
N ASP A 129 16.50 6.41 7.31
CA ASP A 129 17.69 6.47 6.45
C ASP A 129 17.32 6.72 4.97
N ILE A 130 16.17 7.34 4.70
CA ILE A 130 15.77 7.69 3.33
C ILE A 130 16.74 8.70 2.72
N TRP A 131 17.07 8.51 1.44
CA TRP A 131 17.66 9.55 0.62
C TRP A 131 16.95 9.61 -0.73
N LEU A 132 16.78 10.81 -1.26
CA LEU A 132 16.13 11.07 -2.53
C LEU A 132 17.10 11.79 -3.45
N THR A 133 17.03 11.48 -4.74
CA THR A 133 17.52 12.37 -5.80
C THR A 133 16.57 13.57 -5.96
N ASP A 134 17.06 14.64 -6.59
CA ASP A 134 16.24 15.81 -6.91
C ASP A 134 15.03 15.43 -7.79
N ASP A 135 15.22 14.48 -8.71
CA ASP A 135 14.15 13.98 -9.58
C ASP A 135 13.10 13.19 -8.81
N GLU A 136 13.51 12.30 -7.90
CA GLU A 136 12.59 11.55 -7.03
C GLU A 136 11.80 12.48 -6.10
N ALA A 137 12.46 13.49 -5.51
CA ALA A 137 11.79 14.49 -4.69
C ALA A 137 10.74 15.27 -5.49
N ARG A 138 11.05 15.63 -6.75
CA ARG A 138 10.08 16.27 -7.66
C ARG A 138 8.91 15.35 -7.99
N ILE A 139 9.16 14.07 -8.27
CA ILE A 139 8.11 13.09 -8.58
C ILE A 139 7.16 12.92 -7.39
N LEU A 140 7.68 12.74 -6.17
CA LEU A 140 6.86 12.64 -4.96
C LEU A 140 6.07 13.93 -4.70
N ARG A 141 6.68 15.09 -4.96
CA ARG A 141 5.98 16.38 -4.86
C ARG A 141 4.79 16.44 -5.83
N ASP A 142 5.01 16.09 -7.09
CA ASP A 142 3.96 16.09 -8.12
C ASP A 142 2.84 15.10 -7.76
N TYR A 143 3.18 13.91 -7.26
CA TYR A 143 2.22 12.92 -6.76
C TYR A 143 1.33 13.48 -5.64
N LEU A 144 1.94 14.07 -4.60
CA LEU A 144 1.21 14.63 -3.46
C LEU A 144 0.37 15.86 -3.85
N LEU A 145 0.86 16.71 -4.76
CA LEU A 145 0.10 17.86 -5.27
C LEU A 145 -1.08 17.44 -6.17
N ASN A 146 -1.01 16.27 -6.79
CA ASN A 146 -2.09 15.71 -7.61
C ASN A 146 -3.12 14.89 -6.79
N GLY A 147 -3.06 14.96 -5.46
CA GLY A 147 -4.03 14.31 -4.56
C GLY A 147 -3.61 12.93 -4.05
N GLY A 148 -2.37 12.51 -4.33
CA GLY A 148 -1.79 11.32 -3.71
C GLY A 148 -1.60 11.48 -2.20
N PHE A 149 -1.60 10.38 -1.48
CA PHE A 149 -1.39 10.32 -0.04
C PHE A 149 -0.29 9.33 0.30
N ILE A 150 0.66 9.73 1.15
CA ILE A 150 1.73 8.87 1.65
C ILE A 150 1.56 8.71 3.16
N MET A 151 1.31 7.47 3.60
CA MET A 151 1.44 7.08 4.99
C MET A 151 2.89 6.68 5.27
N VAL A 152 3.48 7.26 6.30
CA VAL A 152 4.85 6.95 6.71
C VAL A 152 4.86 6.30 8.08
N ASP A 153 5.64 5.23 8.16
CA ASP A 153 5.92 4.39 9.33
C ASP A 153 7.38 3.90 9.15
N ASP A 154 7.92 2.98 9.93
CA ASP A 154 8.25 3.22 11.33
C ASP A 154 9.61 3.97 11.42
N PHE A 155 9.71 5.08 12.15
CA PHE A 155 11.01 5.73 12.40
C PHE A 155 11.06 6.37 13.80
N TRP A 156 12.22 6.27 14.45
CA TRP A 156 12.36 6.51 15.88
C TRP A 156 13.37 7.60 16.23
N GLY A 157 12.90 8.50 17.09
CA GLY A 157 13.74 9.51 17.73
C GLY A 157 14.22 10.61 16.79
N ILE A 158 14.98 11.53 17.38
CA ILE A 158 15.36 12.80 16.72
C ILE A 158 16.27 12.55 15.50
N TYR A 159 17.12 11.53 15.54
CA TYR A 159 18.04 11.25 14.44
C TYR A 159 17.29 10.87 13.16
N GLU A 160 16.42 9.87 13.24
CA GLU A 160 15.67 9.37 12.09
C GLU A 160 14.61 10.39 11.63
N TRP A 161 13.96 11.08 12.57
CA TRP A 161 13.11 12.21 12.26
C TRP A 161 13.84 13.27 11.44
N ASN A 162 15.07 13.64 11.80
CA ASN A 162 15.83 14.65 11.06
C ASN A 162 16.17 14.20 9.63
N GLN A 163 16.41 12.91 9.39
CA GLN A 163 16.63 12.41 8.03
C GLN A 163 15.34 12.45 7.21
N PHE A 164 14.24 11.98 7.78
CA PHE A 164 12.93 12.07 7.13
C PHE A 164 12.52 13.53 6.87
N TYR A 165 12.73 14.43 7.83
CA TYR A 165 12.49 15.86 7.68
C TYR A 165 13.30 16.45 6.52
N ARG A 166 14.58 16.06 6.35
CA ARG A 166 15.38 16.50 5.18
C ARG A 166 14.74 16.06 3.87
N ALA A 167 14.25 14.83 3.75
CA ALA A 167 13.53 14.37 2.57
C ALA A 167 12.23 15.16 2.35
N LEU A 168 11.45 15.43 3.41
CA LEU A 168 10.28 16.30 3.35
C LEU A 168 10.62 17.70 2.85
N LYS A 169 11.76 18.27 3.27
CA LYS A 169 12.21 19.58 2.79
C LYS A 169 12.70 19.56 1.34
N GLN A 170 13.18 18.43 0.83
CA GLN A 170 13.46 18.29 -0.60
C GLN A 170 12.16 18.27 -1.43
N ILE A 171 11.13 17.55 -0.94
CA ILE A 171 9.81 17.48 -1.61
C ILE A 171 9.06 18.82 -1.51
N PHE A 172 9.04 19.43 -0.32
CA PHE A 172 8.39 20.71 -0.02
C PHE A 172 9.33 21.70 0.71
N PRO A 173 10.18 22.44 -0.03
CA PRO A 173 11.12 23.38 0.56
C PRO A 173 10.45 24.49 1.39
N ASP A 174 9.24 24.89 1.03
CA ASP A 174 8.53 26.02 1.65
C ASP A 174 7.40 25.59 2.60
N ARG A 175 7.30 24.31 2.96
CA ARG A 175 6.29 23.80 3.91
C ARG A 175 6.95 23.22 5.14
N GLU A 176 6.28 23.34 6.28
CA GLU A 176 6.66 22.71 7.53
C GLU A 176 5.63 21.65 7.92
N PRO A 177 6.07 20.49 8.45
CA PRO A 177 5.17 19.54 9.08
C PRO A 177 4.43 20.21 10.24
N VAL A 178 3.16 19.86 10.41
CA VAL A 178 2.33 20.30 11.52
C VAL A 178 1.76 19.09 12.21
N ASP A 179 1.69 19.15 13.54
CA ASP A 179 1.00 18.14 14.31
C ASP A 179 -0.51 18.30 14.11
N LEU A 180 -1.19 17.20 13.81
CA LEU A 180 -2.65 17.17 13.72
C LEU A 180 -3.25 16.93 15.10
N GLU A 181 -4.16 17.77 15.54
CA GLU A 181 -4.89 17.60 16.81
C GLU A 181 -5.89 16.45 16.73
N LEU A 182 -6.28 15.89 17.89
CA LEU A 182 -7.17 14.73 17.97
C LEU A 182 -8.56 14.97 17.38
N ASP A 183 -9.01 16.21 17.26
CA ASP A 183 -10.27 16.59 16.61
C ASP A 183 -10.21 16.52 15.07
N HIS A 184 -9.02 16.31 14.49
CA HIS A 184 -8.86 16.21 13.05
C HIS A 184 -9.62 14.98 12.50
N PRO A 185 -10.38 15.10 11.38
CA PRO A 185 -11.23 14.02 10.86
C PRO A 185 -10.53 12.69 10.57
N ILE A 186 -9.21 12.69 10.35
CA ILE A 186 -8.43 11.47 10.13
C ILE A 186 -8.49 10.49 11.30
N PHE A 187 -8.68 11.01 12.52
CA PHE A 187 -8.78 10.22 13.75
C PHE A 187 -10.21 9.71 14.01
N HIS A 188 -11.16 10.03 13.12
CA HIS A 188 -12.61 9.79 13.29
C HIS A 188 -13.28 9.14 12.08
N ALA A 189 -12.49 8.58 11.15
CA ALA A 189 -13.00 8.11 9.87
C ALA A 189 -13.73 6.75 9.95
N VAL A 190 -13.09 5.75 10.57
CA VAL A 190 -13.66 4.40 10.75
C VAL A 190 -13.97 4.15 12.23
N PHE A 191 -13.02 4.52 13.09
CA PHE A 191 -13.14 4.49 14.53
C PHE A 191 -12.94 5.90 15.08
N ASP A 192 -13.58 6.19 16.20
CA ASP A 192 -13.39 7.42 16.97
C ASP A 192 -12.21 7.18 17.94
N LEU A 193 -11.14 7.97 17.79
CA LEU A 193 -9.92 7.83 18.57
C LEU A 193 -9.79 8.95 19.61
N ASP A 194 -9.89 8.59 20.89
CA ASP A 194 -9.73 9.51 22.03
C ASP A 194 -8.26 9.81 22.40
N LEU A 195 -7.32 9.06 21.84
CA LEU A 195 -5.90 9.17 22.14
C LEU A 195 -5.06 8.78 20.92
N LYS A 196 -3.82 9.29 20.84
CA LYS A 196 -2.81 8.86 19.86
C LYS A 196 -1.97 7.76 20.48
N PRO A 197 -2.31 6.46 20.29
CA PRO A 197 -1.57 5.41 20.95
C PRO A 197 -0.16 5.37 20.38
N GLN A 198 0.84 5.35 21.26
CA GLN A 198 2.18 4.96 20.83
C GLN A 198 2.14 3.47 20.53
N ILE A 199 2.44 3.09 19.29
CA ILE A 199 2.61 1.68 18.93
C ILE A 199 3.86 1.18 19.68
N PRO A 200 3.75 0.17 20.55
CA PRO A 200 4.90 -0.27 21.33
C PRO A 200 5.98 -0.83 20.42
N ALA A 201 7.22 -0.33 20.53
CA ALA A 201 8.37 -1.07 20.08
C ALA A 201 8.53 -2.27 21.01
N VAL A 202 8.50 -3.49 20.47
CA VAL A 202 8.78 -4.69 21.27
C VAL A 202 10.20 -4.57 21.81
N GLY A 203 10.33 -4.45 23.14
CA GLY A 203 11.57 -4.58 23.89
C GLY A 203 11.71 -5.98 24.48
#